data_AF-A0A4D9CZ82-F1
#
_entry.id   AF-A0A4D9CZ82-F1
#
_cell.length_a   1.000
_cell.length_b   1.000
_cell.length_c   1.000
_cell.angle_alpha   90.00
_cell.angle_beta   90.00
_cell.angle_gamma   90.00
#
_symmetry.space_group_name_H-M   'P 1'
#
loop_
_entity.id
_entity.type
_entity.pdbx_description
1 polymer ?
#
loop_
_entity_poly.entity_id
_entity_poly.type
_entity_poly.pdbx_seq_one_letter_code
_entity_poly.pdbx_strand_id
1 'polypeptide(L)'
;MHNKVLLLVSSLTSDAVQEKEQRRARSLLEAKGTVFEEIDGADPAMTEKRNQLFGLGHTARYPQFFIEREDGKVTYVGGWEEVEAMNECSDMPVEILRANPQIQTFDMVFAHVQRRKRRTVSAVPVASS
;
A
#
# COMPACT_ATOMS: atom_id res chain seq x y z
N MET A 1 -5.81 11.57 14.90
CA MET A 1 -6.05 10.42 13.99
C MET A 1 -4.68 9.98 13.48
N HIS A 2 -4.43 8.70 13.24
CA HIS A 2 -3.14 8.23 12.74
C HIS A 2 -3.25 7.93 11.25
N ASN A 3 -2.14 8.05 10.51
CA ASN A 3 -2.09 7.62 9.11
C ASN A 3 -2.45 6.14 9.00
N LYS A 4 -3.25 5.77 8.01
CA LYS A 4 -3.58 4.36 7.71
C LYS A 4 -3.77 4.14 6.22
N VAL A 5 -3.65 2.89 5.81
CA VAL A 5 -4.06 2.46 4.46
C VAL A 5 -5.56 2.20 4.46
N LEU A 6 -6.25 2.66 3.42
CA LEU A 6 -7.58 2.16 3.08
C LEU A 6 -7.41 1.16 1.93
N LEU A 7 -7.77 -0.10 2.18
CA LEU A 7 -7.74 -1.16 1.18
C LEU A 7 -9.17 -1.36 0.66
N LEU A 8 -9.43 -0.90 -0.56
CA LEU A 8 -10.73 -1.11 -1.20
C LEU A 8 -10.75 -2.50 -1.85
N VAL A 9 -11.67 -3.33 -1.40
CA VAL A 9 -11.90 -4.70 -1.86
C VAL A 9 -13.38 -4.90 -2.22
N SER A 10 -13.74 -6.06 -2.75
CA SER A 10 -15.11 -6.48 -2.95
C SER A 10 -15.28 -7.94 -2.54
N SER A 11 -16.24 -8.20 -1.65
CA SER A 11 -16.67 -9.57 -1.32
C SER A 11 -17.52 -10.24 -2.41
N LEU A 12 -18.05 -9.46 -3.36
CA LEU A 12 -18.91 -9.94 -4.45
C LEU A 12 -18.21 -9.97 -5.81
N THR A 13 -16.87 -9.94 -5.84
CA THR A 13 -16.12 -10.06 -7.10
C THR A 13 -16.29 -11.48 -7.68
N SER A 14 -16.70 -11.58 -8.94
CA SER A 14 -16.73 -12.84 -9.69
C SER A 14 -15.44 -13.10 -10.47
N ASP A 15 -14.50 -12.15 -10.44
CA ASP A 15 -13.21 -12.24 -11.11
C ASP A 15 -12.20 -12.92 -10.19
N ALA A 16 -11.79 -14.15 -10.56
CA ALA A 16 -10.85 -14.96 -9.79
C ALA A 16 -9.46 -14.30 -9.67
N VAL A 17 -9.06 -13.47 -10.62
CA VAL A 17 -7.80 -12.72 -10.55
C VAL A 17 -7.90 -11.69 -9.43
N GLN A 18 -8.93 -10.86 -9.45
CA GLN A 18 -9.14 -9.84 -8.41
C GLN A 18 -9.33 -10.48 -7.03
N GLU A 19 -10.05 -11.60 -6.92
CA GLU A 19 -10.19 -12.34 -5.65
C GLU A 19 -8.82 -12.79 -5.09
N LYS A 20 -7.94 -13.28 -5.96
CA LYS A 20 -6.58 -13.68 -5.59
C LYS A 20 -5.73 -12.47 -5.20
N GLU A 21 -5.79 -11.39 -5.97
CA GLU A 21 -5.03 -10.16 -5.71
C GLU A 21 -5.44 -9.50 -4.39
N GLN A 22 -6.74 -9.46 -4.06
CA GLN A 22 -7.23 -8.96 -2.78
C GLN A 22 -6.66 -9.75 -1.59
N ARG A 23 -6.58 -11.09 -1.71
CA ARG A 23 -5.96 -11.94 -0.67
C ARG A 23 -4.47 -11.65 -0.51
N ARG A 24 -3.75 -11.47 -1.62
CA ARG A 24 -2.32 -11.13 -1.61
C ARG A 24 -2.06 -9.74 -1.03
N ALA A 25 -2.90 -8.76 -1.38
CA ALA A 25 -2.86 -7.41 -0.83
C ALA A 25 -2.96 -7.40 0.69
N ARG A 26 -3.95 -8.12 1.25
CA ARG A 26 -4.12 -8.27 2.70
C ARG A 26 -2.88 -8.90 3.33
N SER A 27 -2.42 -10.03 2.77
CA SER A 27 -1.26 -10.76 3.27
C SER A 27 0.01 -9.90 3.28
N LEU A 28 0.22 -9.08 2.23
CA LEU A 28 1.36 -8.17 2.13
C LEU A 28 1.30 -7.08 3.22
N LEU A 29 0.16 -6.41 3.39
CA LEU A 29 -0.02 -5.38 4.41
C LEU A 29 0.21 -5.93 5.82
N GLU A 30 -0.33 -7.12 6.11
CA GLU A 30 -0.13 -7.83 7.37
C GLU A 30 1.36 -8.18 7.60
N ALA A 31 2.02 -8.78 6.61
CA ALA A 31 3.44 -9.17 6.70
C ALA A 31 4.37 -7.97 6.92
N LYS A 32 4.05 -6.83 6.28
CA LYS A 32 4.76 -5.56 6.43
C LYS A 32 4.41 -4.84 7.74
N GLY A 33 3.41 -5.31 8.49
CA GLY A 33 2.97 -4.69 9.74
C GLY A 33 2.33 -3.33 9.51
N THR A 34 1.68 -3.14 8.36
CA THR A 34 0.99 -1.91 7.97
C THR A 34 -0.34 -1.78 8.72
N VAL A 35 -0.66 -0.58 9.17
CA VAL A 35 -1.99 -0.25 9.72
C VAL A 35 -2.92 0.02 8.54
N PHE A 36 -3.97 -0.78 8.42
CA PHE A 36 -4.95 -0.64 7.35
C PHE A 36 -6.37 -0.88 7.82
N GLU A 37 -7.31 -0.26 7.12
CA GLU A 37 -8.75 -0.49 7.21
C GLU A 37 -9.20 -1.04 5.86
N GLU A 38 -10.04 -2.07 5.89
CA GLU A 38 -10.64 -2.61 4.67
C GLU A 38 -12.00 -2.00 4.42
N ILE A 39 -12.20 -1.56 3.19
CA ILE A 39 -13.47 -1.03 2.71
C ILE A 39 -14.02 -2.06 1.72
N ASP A 40 -15.08 -2.76 2.11
CA ASP A 40 -15.78 -3.64 1.19
C ASP A 40 -16.72 -2.81 0.30
N GLY A 41 -16.36 -2.65 -0.97
CA GLY A 41 -17.15 -1.95 -1.96
C GLY A 41 -18.45 -2.66 -2.32
N ALA A 42 -18.64 -3.92 -1.91
CA ALA A 42 -19.92 -4.61 -2.06
C ALA A 42 -20.91 -4.30 -0.91
N ASP A 43 -20.42 -3.81 0.23
CA ASP A 43 -21.26 -3.47 1.37
C ASP A 43 -22.08 -2.20 1.08
N PRO A 44 -23.43 -2.26 1.13
CA PRO A 44 -24.28 -1.09 0.97
C PRO A 44 -23.96 0.05 1.94
N ALA A 45 -23.52 -0.26 3.16
CA ALA A 45 -23.14 0.75 4.17
C ALA A 45 -21.87 1.53 3.77
N MET A 46 -21.04 0.97 2.89
CA MET A 46 -19.80 1.60 2.42
C MET A 46 -19.99 2.35 1.09
N THR A 47 -21.22 2.49 0.58
CA THR A 47 -21.49 3.10 -0.74
C THR A 47 -20.89 4.48 -0.90
N GLU A 48 -21.07 5.37 0.06
CA GLU A 48 -20.52 6.73 -0.01
C GLU A 48 -18.99 6.71 -0.04
N LYS A 49 -18.35 5.98 0.88
CA LYS A 49 -16.90 5.87 0.96
C LYS A 49 -16.30 5.22 -0.29
N ARG A 50 -16.92 4.15 -0.80
CA ARG A 50 -16.53 3.50 -2.07
C ARG A 50 -16.63 4.46 -3.25
N ASN A 51 -17.68 5.27 -3.35
CA ASN A 51 -17.82 6.26 -4.41
C ASN A 51 -16.74 7.36 -4.32
N GLN A 52 -16.40 7.81 -3.11
CA GLN A 52 -15.29 8.75 -2.90
C GLN A 52 -13.96 8.15 -3.35
N LEU A 53 -13.67 6.89 -2.96
CA LEU A 53 -12.43 6.20 -3.34
C LEU A 53 -12.35 5.94 -4.85
N PHE A 54 -13.46 5.58 -5.50
CA PHE A 54 -13.53 5.47 -6.96
C PHE A 54 -13.28 6.80 -7.68
N GLY A 55 -13.67 7.93 -7.08
CA GLY A 55 -13.34 9.26 -7.61
C GLY A 55 -11.83 9.58 -7.58
N LEU A 56 -11.06 8.88 -6.74
CA LEU A 56 -9.61 9.05 -6.63
C LEU A 56 -8.81 7.98 -7.39
N GLY A 57 -9.42 6.81 -7.65
CA GLY A 57 -8.78 5.67 -8.29
C GLY A 57 -9.55 5.16 -9.51
N HIS A 58 -9.75 3.85 -9.60
CA HIS A 58 -10.46 3.19 -10.69
C HIS A 58 -11.83 2.67 -10.25
N THR A 59 -12.83 2.76 -11.12
CA THR A 59 -14.15 2.18 -10.82
C THR A 59 -14.13 0.66 -11.03
N ALA A 60 -14.72 -0.07 -10.08
CA ALA A 60 -14.93 -1.53 -10.15
C ALA A 60 -13.67 -2.38 -10.39
N ARG A 61 -12.49 -1.86 -10.02
CA ARG A 61 -11.23 -2.61 -9.99
C ARG A 61 -10.79 -2.82 -8.55
N TYR A 62 -10.40 -4.03 -8.21
CA TYR A 62 -9.98 -4.40 -6.86
C TYR A 62 -8.76 -5.34 -6.91
N PRO A 63 -7.87 -5.31 -5.91
CA PRO A 63 -7.85 -4.34 -4.80
C PRO A 63 -7.34 -2.96 -5.26
N GLN A 64 -7.65 -1.93 -4.47
CA GLN A 64 -7.03 -0.60 -4.59
C GLN A 64 -6.52 -0.11 -3.24
N PHE A 65 -5.34 0.52 -3.24
CA PHE A 65 -4.68 1.04 -2.07
C PHE A 65 -4.76 2.56 -2.03
N PHE A 66 -5.16 3.08 -0.87
CA PHE A 66 -5.16 4.51 -0.58
C PHE A 66 -4.48 4.76 0.75
N ILE A 67 -3.94 5.97 0.94
CA ILE A 67 -3.41 6.42 2.23
C ILE A 67 -4.29 7.57 2.73
N GLU A 68 -4.91 7.36 3.89
CA GLU A 68 -5.59 8.42 4.65
C GLU A 68 -4.60 9.00 5.66
N ARG A 69 -4.35 10.30 5.56
CA ARG A 69 -3.46 11.05 6.45
C ARG A 69 -4.20 11.60 7.66
N GLU A 70 -3.47 12.04 8.68
CA GLU A 70 -4.06 12.59 9.92
C GLU A 70 -4.95 13.82 9.71
N ASP A 71 -4.72 14.57 8.62
CA ASP A 71 -5.52 15.72 8.18
C ASP A 71 -6.81 15.33 7.43
N GLY A 72 -7.07 14.02 7.28
CA GLY A 72 -8.21 13.48 6.55
C GLY A 72 -8.01 13.43 5.03
N LYS A 73 -6.84 13.84 4.51
CA LYS A 73 -6.56 13.75 3.08
C LYS A 73 -6.34 12.30 2.68
N VAL A 74 -7.10 11.85 1.68
CA VAL A 74 -6.97 10.54 1.06
C VAL A 74 -6.25 10.67 -0.28
N THR A 75 -5.20 9.87 -0.48
CA THR A 75 -4.45 9.81 -1.74
C THR A 75 -4.48 8.39 -2.30
N TYR A 76 -4.75 8.26 -3.59
CA TYR A 76 -4.63 6.99 -4.31
C TYR A 76 -3.17 6.60 -4.49
N VAL A 77 -2.86 5.31 -4.25
CA VAL A 77 -1.52 4.75 -4.41
C VAL A 77 -1.42 3.89 -5.66
N GLY A 78 -2.36 2.96 -5.85
CA GLY A 78 -2.30 1.99 -6.95
C GLY A 78 -3.22 0.79 -6.72
N GLY A 79 -3.24 -0.12 -7.70
CA GLY A 79 -3.82 -1.45 -7.59
C GLY A 79 -2.80 -2.46 -7.07
N TRP A 80 -3.09 -3.75 -7.26
CA TRP A 80 -2.17 -4.83 -6.87
C TRP A 80 -0.85 -4.77 -7.65
N GLU A 81 -0.89 -4.65 -8.97
CA GLU A 81 0.29 -4.68 -9.84
C GLU A 81 1.31 -3.61 -9.45
N GLU A 82 0.86 -2.37 -9.21
CA GLU A 82 1.76 -1.28 -8.83
C GLU A 82 2.36 -1.50 -7.44
N VAL A 83 1.57 -1.95 -6.46
CA VAL A 83 2.05 -2.17 -5.09
C VAL A 83 2.96 -3.41 -4.99
N GLU A 84 2.71 -4.45 -5.78
CA GLU A 84 3.60 -5.61 -5.90
C GLU A 84 4.96 -5.19 -6.47
N ALA A 85 4.97 -4.41 -7.56
CA ALA A 85 6.20 -3.87 -8.13
C ALA A 85 6.98 -2.99 -7.14
N MET A 86 6.30 -2.13 -6.36
CA MET A 86 6.94 -1.35 -5.29
C MET A 86 7.56 -2.26 -4.21
N ASN A 87 6.90 -3.35 -3.86
CA ASN A 87 7.43 -4.31 -2.89
C ASN A 87 8.66 -5.03 -3.43
N GLU A 88 8.65 -5.49 -4.68
CA GLU A 88 9.80 -6.11 -5.33
C GLU A 88 11.00 -5.15 -5.43
N CYS A 89 10.75 -3.87 -5.71
CA CYS A 89 11.81 -2.86 -5.74
C CYS A 89 12.44 -2.58 -4.37
N SER A 90 11.81 -3.02 -3.27
CA SER A 90 12.34 -2.77 -1.91
C SER A 90 13.64 -3.53 -1.62
N ASP A 91 13.93 -4.58 -2.39
CA ASP A 91 15.15 -5.39 -2.25
C ASP A 91 16.29 -4.92 -3.17
N MET A 92 16.10 -3.84 -3.93
CA MET A 92 17.15 -3.28 -4.79
C MET A 92 18.31 -2.69 -3.96
N PRO A 93 19.56 -2.77 -4.45
CA PRO A 93 20.70 -2.14 -3.79
C PRO A 93 20.48 -0.63 -3.60
N VAL A 94 20.92 -0.10 -2.45
CA VAL A 94 20.71 1.30 -2.09
C VAL A 94 21.35 2.26 -3.10
N GLU A 95 22.45 1.85 -3.73
CA GLU A 95 23.12 2.60 -4.79
C GLU A 95 22.23 2.75 -6.02
N ILE A 96 21.49 1.69 -6.39
CA ILE A 96 20.55 1.71 -7.52
C ILE A 96 19.36 2.61 -7.21
N LEU A 97 18.80 2.51 -5.99
CA LEU A 97 17.70 3.37 -5.56
C LEU A 97 18.12 4.86 -5.50
N ARG A 98 19.34 5.15 -5.05
CA ARG A 98 19.88 6.53 -5.04
C ARG A 98 20.12 7.08 -6.44
N ALA A 99 20.60 6.24 -7.36
CA ALA A 99 20.81 6.63 -8.75
C ALA A 99 19.48 6.80 -9.52
N ASN A 100 18.39 6.21 -9.03
CA ASN A 100 17.07 6.22 -9.68
C ASN A 100 15.97 6.68 -8.69
N PRO A 101 15.95 7.98 -8.31
CA PRO A 101 15.01 8.51 -7.33
C PRO A 101 13.53 8.40 -7.75
N GLN A 102 13.25 8.10 -9.01
CA GLN A 102 11.92 7.83 -9.53
C GLN A 102 11.38 6.44 -9.12
N ILE A 103 12.24 5.50 -8.71
CA ILE A 103 11.80 4.18 -8.24
C ILE A 103 11.15 4.36 -6.87
N GLN A 104 9.86 4.06 -6.81
CA GLN A 104 9.13 4.03 -5.56
C GLN A 104 9.17 2.61 -4.98
N THR A 105 9.60 2.50 -3.72
CA THR A 105 9.56 1.23 -2.99
C THR A 105 8.40 1.23 -2.00
N PHE A 106 7.97 0.04 -1.59
CA PHE A 106 6.90 -0.11 -0.63
C PHE A 106 7.23 0.62 0.68
N ASP A 107 8.46 0.46 1.17
CA ASP A 107 8.87 1.08 2.44
C ASP A 107 8.95 2.61 2.35
N MET A 108 9.15 3.19 1.16
CA MET A 108 9.08 4.65 0.96
C MET A 108 7.65 5.15 0.97
N VAL A 109 6.76 4.51 0.21
CA VAL A 109 5.37 4.95 0.04
C VAL A 109 4.55 4.72 1.32
N PHE A 110 4.78 3.59 2.00
CA PHE A 110 4.03 3.16 3.18
C PHE A 110 4.74 3.47 4.52
N ALA A 111 5.85 4.23 4.50
CA ALA A 111 6.68 4.51 5.69
C ALA A 111 5.87 4.99 6.91
N HIS A 112 4.86 5.83 6.66
CA HIS A 112 4.09 6.51 7.71
C HIS A 112 2.93 5.68 8.26
N VAL A 113 2.65 4.52 7.65
CA VAL A 113 1.54 3.62 8.01
C VAL A 113 2.03 2.25 8.48
N GLN A 114 3.34 1.99 8.41
CA GLN A 114 3.96 0.81 8.99
C GLN A 114 4.12 0.97 10.51
N ARG A 115 3.75 -0.06 11.27
CA ARG A 115 4.13 -0.15 12.69
C ARG A 115 5.66 -0.22 12.74
N ARG A 116 6.29 0.72 13.46
CA ARG A 116 7.75 0.74 13.62
C ARG A 116 8.25 -0.62 14.11
N LYS A 117 8.76 -1.45 13.20
CA LYS A 117 9.72 -2.50 13.57
C LYS A 117 10.98 -1.76 13.98
N ARG A 118 11.54 -2.07 15.16
CA ARG A 118 12.90 -1.66 15.53
C ARG A 118 13.83 -2.11 14.39
N ARG A 119 14.20 -1.21 13.47
CA ARG A 119 15.32 -1.47 12.55
C ARG A 119 16.57 -1.41 13.40
N THR A 120 17.18 -2.55 13.69
CA THR A 120 18.61 -2.61 13.94
C THR A 120 19.29 -2.16 12.65
N VAL A 121 19.73 -0.91 12.64
CA VAL A 121 20.59 -0.40 11.58
C VAL A 121 21.89 -1.18 11.71
N SER A 122 22.16 -2.11 10.80
CA SER A 122 23.53 -2.60 10.63
C SER A 122 24.32 -1.42 10.11
N ALA A 123 25.12 -0.82 10.99
CA ALA A 123 26.01 0.27 10.65
C ALA A 123 26.89 -0.18 9.49
N VAL A 124 26.81 0.53 8.37
CA VAL A 124 27.84 0.44 7.33
C VAL A 124 29.05 1.17 7.90
N PRO A 125 30.20 0.52 8.14
CA PRO A 125 31.38 1.22 8.60
C PRO A 125 31.84 2.12 7.45
N VAL A 126 31.92 3.42 7.74
CA VAL A 126 32.59 4.39 6.86
C VAL A 126 34.07 4.00 6.87
N ALA A 127 34.55 3.42 5.77
CA ALA A 127 35.97 3.20 5.57
C ALA A 127 36.62 4.57 5.30
N SER A 128 37.29 5.11 6.32
CA SER A 128 38.27 6.17 6.16
C SER A 128 39.57 5.55 5.63
N SER A 129 40.03 5.96 4.45
CA SER A 129 41.45 6.07 4.05
C SER A 129 41.54 6.84 2.74
#